data_AF-A0A7K0BK99-F1
#
_entry.id   AF-A0A7K0BK99-F1
#
_cell.length_a   1.000
_cell.length_b   1.000
_cell.length_c   1.000
_cell.angle_alpha   90.00
_cell.angle_beta   90.00
_cell.angle_gamma   90.00
#
_symmetry.space_group_name_H-M   'P 1'
#
loop_
_entity.id
_entity.type
_entity.pdbx_description
1 polymer ?
#
loop_
_entity_poly.entity_id
_entity_poly.type
_entity_poly.pdbx_seq_one_letter_code
_entity_poly.pdbx_strand_id
1 'polypeptide(L)'
;MKKIFVLLLFTLNYSYSQIDSISSIYPNIDSKIVKLDSISDEVIYNKIKSWIQTYYKNPNIVLKGDIKNEMVRIEGVSYFIYNWMGKQTAPMYYTLEVNIKDNKYKFDYLSVRLFDDKKQISYLYDNKGHLKKQRYIKDMYESILNNLNELHFGIYKYITNNNKNDW
;
A
#
# COMPACT_ATOMS: atom_id res chain seq x y z
N MET A 1 -11.82 53.78 27.65
CA MET A 1 -11.20 52.51 28.09
C MET A 1 -12.21 51.38 27.96
N LYS A 2 -12.16 50.63 26.87
CA LYS A 2 -12.85 49.33 26.73
C LYS A 2 -11.79 48.34 26.29
N LYS A 3 -11.23 47.60 27.25
CA LYS A 3 -10.32 46.49 27.01
C LYS A 3 -11.18 45.32 26.53
N ILE A 4 -11.24 45.10 25.22
CA ILE A 4 -11.74 43.83 24.69
C ILE A 4 -10.53 42.89 24.64
N PHE A 5 -10.55 41.96 25.59
CA PHE A 5 -9.72 40.75 25.62
C PHE A 5 -9.99 39.96 24.32
N VAL A 6 -9.10 40.05 23.33
CA VAL A 6 -9.05 39.05 22.25
C VAL A 6 -8.16 37.93 22.77
N LEU A 7 -8.78 37.08 23.58
CA LEU A 7 -8.19 35.89 24.15
C LEU A 7 -8.59 34.69 23.30
N LEU A 8 -7.59 33.89 22.90
CA LEU A 8 -7.70 32.45 22.66
C LEU A 8 -8.71 31.98 21.60
N LEU A 9 -8.27 31.98 20.34
CA LEU A 9 -8.69 31.00 19.31
C LEU A 9 -7.47 30.25 18.73
N PHE A 10 -6.50 29.96 19.59
CA PHE A 10 -5.62 28.80 19.43
C PHE A 10 -6.23 27.66 20.26
N THR A 11 -6.06 26.42 19.80
CA THR A 11 -6.74 25.18 20.24
C THR A 11 -8.10 25.02 19.54
N LEU A 12 -8.39 24.00 18.73
CA LEU A 12 -7.92 22.62 18.67
C LEU A 12 -8.05 22.11 17.21
N ASN A 13 -6.98 22.15 16.43
CA ASN A 13 -6.88 21.26 15.26
C ASN A 13 -6.06 20.04 15.67
N TYR A 14 -6.64 19.19 16.52
CA TYR A 14 -6.16 17.81 16.65
C TYR A 14 -6.61 17.03 15.41
N SER A 15 -6.03 17.35 14.26
CA SER A 15 -6.17 16.54 13.05
C SER A 15 -5.20 15.37 13.14
N TYR A 16 -5.45 14.43 14.06
CA TYR A 16 -4.87 13.08 13.98
C TYR A 16 -5.93 12.15 13.40
N SER A 17 -6.01 12.15 12.08
CA SER A 17 -6.57 11.03 11.35
C SER A 17 -5.73 10.79 10.10
N GLN A 18 -4.42 10.66 10.30
CA GLN A 18 -3.63 9.85 9.38
C GLN A 18 -3.81 8.42 9.87
N ILE A 19 -4.43 7.58 9.05
CA ILE A 19 -4.22 6.15 9.20
C ILE A 19 -2.73 5.99 8.89
N ASP A 20 -1.93 5.76 9.91
CA ASP A 20 -0.51 5.49 9.71
C ASP A 20 -0.39 4.34 8.72
N SER A 21 0.48 4.51 7.72
CA SER A 21 0.75 3.44 6.78
C SER A 21 1.21 2.20 7.55
N ILE A 22 0.85 1.01 7.07
CA ILE A 22 1.27 -0.25 7.67
C ILE A 22 2.79 -0.32 7.79
N SER A 23 3.53 0.29 6.86
CA SER A 23 4.99 0.39 6.93
C SER A 23 5.51 1.09 8.18
N SER A 24 4.79 2.10 8.66
CA SER A 24 5.17 2.86 9.84
C SER A 24 4.95 2.07 11.12
N ILE A 25 3.97 1.15 11.11
CA ILE A 25 3.60 0.30 12.26
C ILE A 25 4.40 -1.01 12.25
N TYR A 26 4.65 -1.56 11.06
CA TYR A 26 5.29 -2.85 10.82
C TYR A 26 6.50 -2.64 9.90
N PRO A 27 7.70 -2.40 10.48
CA PRO A 27 8.87 -1.86 9.77
C PRO A 27 9.50 -2.80 8.73
N ASN A 28 8.92 -3.97 8.50
CA ASN A 28 9.37 -4.89 7.46
C ASN A 28 8.42 -4.91 6.25
N ILE A 29 7.31 -4.16 6.32
CA ILE A 29 6.39 -3.93 5.20
C ILE A 29 6.70 -2.53 4.68
N ASP A 30 7.91 -2.36 4.16
CA ASP A 30 8.45 -1.04 3.89
C ASP A 30 7.66 -0.29 2.82
N SER A 31 7.36 0.97 3.13
CA SER A 31 7.03 1.97 2.13
C SER A 31 8.26 2.18 1.26
N LYS A 32 8.10 2.12 -0.06
CA LYS A 32 9.20 2.32 -1.00
C LYS A 32 9.03 3.63 -1.74
N ILE A 33 10.02 4.51 -1.62
CA ILE A 33 10.15 5.69 -2.46
C ILE A 33 11.09 5.33 -3.61
N VAL A 34 10.59 5.47 -4.83
CA VAL A 34 11.35 5.22 -6.05
C VAL A 34 11.51 6.53 -6.79
N LYS A 35 12.77 6.93 -7.01
CA LYS A 35 13.12 8.09 -7.83
C LYS A 35 13.28 7.64 -9.28
N LEU A 36 12.68 8.38 -10.20
CA LEU A 36 12.70 8.12 -11.64
C LEU A 36 13.10 9.42 -12.35
N ASP A 37 14.36 9.81 -12.22
CA ASP A 37 14.86 11.15 -12.59
C ASP A 37 14.58 11.57 -14.05
N SER A 38 14.30 10.62 -14.95
CA SER A 38 14.01 10.84 -16.37
C SER A 38 12.53 10.68 -16.77
N ILE A 39 11.62 10.38 -15.82
CA ILE A 39 10.21 10.12 -16.08
C ILE A 39 9.36 11.15 -15.35
N SER A 40 8.54 11.92 -16.07
CA SER A 40 7.67 12.93 -15.47
C SER A 40 6.54 12.32 -14.63
N ASP A 41 6.04 13.08 -13.66
CA ASP A 41 4.90 12.69 -12.81
C ASP A 41 3.67 12.24 -13.64
N GLU A 42 3.39 12.93 -14.74
CA GLU A 42 2.30 12.56 -15.65
C GLU A 42 2.52 11.19 -16.31
N VAL A 43 3.75 10.91 -16.75
CA VAL A 43 4.07 9.60 -17.35
C VAL A 43 4.00 8.50 -16.29
N ILE A 44 4.50 8.74 -15.07
CA ILE A 44 4.40 7.81 -13.95
C ILE A 44 2.93 7.49 -13.67
N TYR A 45 2.10 8.52 -13.51
CA TYR A 45 0.67 8.41 -13.25
C TYR A 45 -0.06 7.60 -14.32
N ASN A 46 0.16 7.96 -15.60
CA ASN A 46 -0.46 7.26 -16.72
C ASN A 46 -0.01 5.79 -16.79
N LYS A 47 1.27 5.50 -16.54
CA LYS A 47 1.78 4.13 -16.51
C LYS A 47 1.23 3.30 -15.36
N ILE A 48 1.07 3.87 -14.16
CA ILE A 48 0.42 3.19 -13.03
C ILE A 48 -1.02 2.84 -13.39
N LYS A 49 -1.76 3.78 -13.98
CA LYS A 49 -3.14 3.51 -14.43
C LYS A 49 -3.20 2.42 -15.48
N SER A 50 -2.32 2.47 -16.49
CA SER A 50 -2.25 1.42 -17.51
C SER A 50 -1.86 0.07 -16.91
N TRP A 51 -0.93 0.03 -15.95
CA TRP A 51 -0.60 -1.19 -15.22
C TRP A 51 -1.84 -1.77 -14.54
N ILE A 52 -2.63 -0.95 -13.83
CA ILE A 52 -3.90 -1.39 -13.18
C ILE A 52 -4.85 -1.99 -14.21
N GLN A 53 -5.02 -1.34 -15.37
CA GLN A 53 -5.88 -1.83 -16.45
C GLN A 53 -5.42 -3.18 -17.02
N THR A 54 -4.11 -3.45 -17.03
CA THR A 54 -3.55 -4.71 -17.52
C THR A 54 -3.45 -5.81 -16.48
N TYR A 55 -3.24 -5.46 -15.21
CA TYR A 55 -2.98 -6.41 -14.14
C TYR A 55 -4.28 -6.97 -13.54
N TYR A 56 -5.31 -6.11 -13.36
CA TYR A 56 -6.56 -6.53 -12.76
C TYR A 56 -7.60 -6.88 -13.80
N LYS A 57 -8.28 -8.01 -13.60
CA LYS A 57 -9.41 -8.43 -14.43
C LYS A 57 -10.53 -7.39 -14.49
N ASN A 58 -10.80 -6.72 -13.37
CA ASN A 58 -11.84 -5.70 -13.23
C ASN A 58 -11.25 -4.40 -12.66
N PRO A 59 -10.54 -3.60 -13.47
CA PRO A 59 -9.75 -2.46 -12.99
C PRO A 59 -10.60 -1.37 -12.33
N ASN A 60 -11.82 -1.15 -12.83
CA ASN A 60 -12.76 -0.16 -12.28
C ASN A 60 -13.28 -0.53 -10.88
N ILE A 61 -13.24 -1.82 -10.51
CA ILE A 61 -13.65 -2.26 -9.17
C ILE A 61 -12.54 -2.01 -8.16
N VAL A 62 -11.28 -2.24 -8.56
CA VAL A 62 -10.13 -2.12 -7.67
C VAL A 62 -9.68 -0.67 -7.51
N LEU A 63 -9.87 0.20 -8.51
CA LEU A 63 -9.50 1.61 -8.43
C LEU A 63 -10.45 2.36 -7.48
N LYS A 64 -9.90 2.88 -6.37
CA LYS A 64 -10.67 3.59 -5.32
C LYS A 64 -10.32 5.06 -5.19
N GLY A 65 -9.14 5.47 -5.63
CA GLY A 65 -8.70 6.86 -5.66
C GLY A 65 -7.94 7.15 -6.93
N ASP A 66 -8.25 8.27 -7.56
CA ASP A 66 -7.63 8.71 -8.81
C ASP A 66 -7.56 10.24 -8.82
N ILE A 67 -6.46 10.78 -8.26
CA ILE A 67 -6.15 12.22 -8.31
C ILE A 67 -5.06 12.40 -9.36
N LYS A 68 -5.42 13.08 -10.45
CA LYS A 68 -4.57 13.22 -11.63
C LYS A 68 -3.16 13.70 -11.26
N ASN A 69 -2.14 12.95 -11.69
CA ASN A 69 -0.71 13.21 -11.48
C ASN A 69 -0.24 13.23 -10.02
N GLU A 70 -1.11 12.95 -9.05
CA GLU A 70 -0.77 13.06 -7.63
C GLU A 70 -0.90 11.72 -6.91
N MET A 71 -2.00 10.99 -7.13
CA MET A 71 -2.28 9.80 -6.33
C MET A 71 -3.17 8.80 -7.06
N VAL A 72 -2.83 7.54 -6.93
CA VAL A 72 -3.67 6.41 -7.32
C VAL A 72 -3.82 5.48 -6.11
N ARG A 73 -5.06 5.13 -5.75
CA ARG A 73 -5.36 4.19 -4.67
C ARG A 73 -6.16 3.02 -5.21
N ILE A 74 -5.75 1.81 -4.84
CA ILE A 74 -6.42 0.58 -5.22
C ILE A 74 -6.73 -0.29 -4.00
N GLU A 75 -7.83 -1.01 -4.09
CA GLU A 75 -8.19 -2.09 -3.17
C GLU A 75 -8.25 -3.40 -3.94
N GLY A 76 -7.34 -4.32 -3.60
CA GLY A 76 -7.17 -5.57 -4.30
C GLY A 76 -7.23 -6.78 -3.38
N VAL A 77 -7.28 -7.95 -4.01
CA VAL A 77 -7.22 -9.24 -3.33
C VAL A 77 -6.06 -10.03 -3.93
N SER A 78 -5.26 -10.63 -3.06
CA SER A 78 -4.26 -11.64 -3.37
C SER A 78 -4.45 -12.82 -2.42
N TYR A 79 -3.60 -13.85 -2.51
CA TYR A 79 -3.71 -15.04 -1.68
C TYR A 79 -2.35 -15.37 -1.06
N PHE A 80 -2.34 -15.62 0.24
CA PHE A 80 -1.14 -16.08 0.94
C PHE A 80 -1.25 -17.57 1.25
N ILE A 81 -0.09 -18.20 1.34
CA ILE A 81 0.07 -19.63 1.57
C ILE A 81 0.71 -19.83 2.95
N TYR A 82 0.25 -20.84 3.68
CA TYR A 82 0.83 -21.22 4.97
C TYR A 82 0.65 -22.70 5.28
N ASN A 83 1.42 -23.24 6.23
CA ASN A 83 1.32 -24.63 6.64
C ASN A 83 0.97 -24.77 8.13
N TRP A 84 -0.27 -25.18 8.44
CA TRP A 84 -0.73 -25.45 9.81
C TRP A 84 -1.15 -26.92 10.00
N MET A 85 -1.80 -27.51 8.98
CA MET A 85 -2.18 -28.93 8.90
C MET A 85 -2.15 -29.38 7.42
N GLY A 86 -1.07 -29.05 6.72
CA GLY A 86 -1.00 -29.11 5.26
C GLY A 86 -1.03 -27.71 4.64
N LYS A 87 -0.76 -27.65 3.33
CA LYS A 87 -0.68 -26.40 2.57
C LYS A 87 -2.06 -25.75 2.48
N GLN A 88 -2.21 -24.60 3.11
CA GLN A 88 -3.42 -23.78 3.09
C GLN A 88 -3.20 -22.56 2.19
N THR A 89 -4.28 -22.09 1.56
CA THR A 89 -4.30 -20.82 0.81
C THR A 89 -5.47 -20.00 1.33
N ALA A 90 -5.22 -18.73 1.67
CA ALA A 90 -6.24 -17.85 2.20
C ALA A 90 -6.15 -16.44 1.57
N PRO A 91 -7.27 -15.73 1.45
CA PRO A 91 -7.27 -14.41 0.82
C PRO A 91 -6.64 -13.36 1.73
N MET A 92 -5.88 -12.46 1.10
CA MET A 92 -5.35 -11.22 1.64
C MET A 92 -5.93 -10.05 0.85
N TYR A 93 -6.59 -9.15 1.55
CA TYR A 93 -7.12 -7.90 1.02
C TYR A 93 -6.12 -6.80 1.34
N TYR A 94 -5.83 -5.92 0.39
CA TYR A 94 -4.92 -4.81 0.60
C TYR A 94 -5.50 -3.52 0.05
N THR A 95 -5.18 -2.42 0.73
CA THR A 95 -5.33 -1.06 0.21
C THR A 95 -3.94 -0.53 -0.08
N LEU A 96 -3.63 -0.35 -1.35
CA LEU A 96 -2.37 0.22 -1.83
C LEU A 96 -2.62 1.66 -2.30
N GLU A 97 -1.78 2.57 -1.85
CA GLU A 97 -1.71 3.94 -2.33
C GLU A 97 -0.35 4.21 -2.98
N VAL A 98 -0.38 4.81 -4.16
CA VAL A 98 0.80 5.28 -4.86
C VAL A 98 0.71 6.79 -5.00
N ASN A 99 1.54 7.49 -4.24
CA ASN A 99 1.66 8.94 -4.27
C ASN A 99 2.78 9.34 -5.23
N ILE A 100 2.56 10.35 -6.07
CA ILE A 100 3.45 10.76 -7.15
C ILE A 100 3.84 12.21 -6.92
N LYS A 101 5.13 12.51 -6.95
CA LYS A 101 5.65 13.86 -6.74
C LYS A 101 7.11 13.98 -7.16
N ASP A 102 7.44 15.03 -7.91
CA ASP A 102 8.81 15.43 -8.26
C ASP A 102 9.61 14.33 -8.98
N ASN A 103 9.00 13.65 -9.95
CA ASN A 103 9.55 12.50 -10.68
C ASN A 103 9.86 11.31 -9.77
N LYS A 104 9.09 11.16 -8.69
CA LYS A 104 9.17 10.06 -7.73
C LYS A 104 7.79 9.50 -7.54
N TYR A 105 7.72 8.25 -7.12
CA TYR A 105 6.52 7.75 -6.47
C TYR A 105 6.84 7.10 -5.14
N LYS A 106 5.91 7.21 -4.20
CA LYS A 106 5.90 6.53 -2.90
C LYS A 106 4.81 5.48 -2.93
N PHE A 107 5.18 4.26 -2.60
CA PHE A 107 4.30 3.10 -2.60
C PHE A 107 4.01 2.70 -1.14
N ASP A 108 2.75 2.85 -0.72
CA ASP A 108 2.29 2.71 0.66
C ASP A 108 1.14 1.71 0.78
N TYR A 109 1.24 0.76 1.71
CA TYR A 109 0.08 -0.03 2.12
C TYR A 109 -0.65 0.67 3.27
N LEU A 110 -1.90 1.07 3.02
CA LEU A 110 -2.77 1.65 4.06
C LEU A 110 -3.46 0.58 4.89
N SER A 111 -3.77 -0.58 4.28
CA SER A 111 -4.36 -1.71 4.99
C SER A 111 -3.96 -3.05 4.37
N VAL A 112 -3.82 -4.09 5.20
CA VAL A 112 -3.60 -5.48 4.80
C VAL A 112 -4.40 -6.35 5.76
N ARG A 113 -5.40 -7.05 5.22
CA ARG A 113 -6.42 -7.78 5.98
C ARG A 113 -6.47 -9.22 5.50
N LEU A 114 -6.58 -10.16 6.43
CA LEU A 114 -6.37 -11.60 6.25
C LEU A 114 -7.66 -12.36 6.53
N PHE A 115 -7.78 -13.55 5.92
CA PHE A 115 -8.87 -14.50 6.19
C PHE A 115 -10.26 -13.92 5.95
N ASP A 116 -10.48 -13.36 4.77
CA ASP A 116 -11.77 -12.76 4.40
C ASP A 116 -12.13 -11.56 5.27
N ASP A 117 -11.15 -10.65 5.40
CA ASP A 117 -11.25 -9.42 6.17
C ASP A 117 -11.47 -9.61 7.70
N LYS A 118 -11.23 -10.80 8.22
CA LYS A 118 -11.47 -11.11 9.65
C LYS A 118 -10.34 -10.65 10.57
N LYS A 119 -9.13 -10.45 10.03
CA LYS A 119 -7.93 -10.12 10.81
C LYS A 119 -7.10 -9.05 10.11
N GLN A 120 -6.62 -8.06 10.85
CA GLN A 120 -5.58 -7.16 10.35
C GLN A 120 -4.22 -7.87 10.35
N ILE A 121 -3.24 -7.36 9.59
CA ILE A 121 -1.87 -7.90 9.58
C ILE A 121 -1.21 -7.93 10.96
N SER A 122 -1.66 -7.05 11.87
CA SER A 122 -1.33 -7.05 13.30
C SER A 122 -1.53 -8.40 13.98
N TYR A 123 -2.42 -9.24 13.46
CA TYR A 123 -2.65 -10.61 13.93
C TYR A 123 -1.37 -11.48 13.95
N LEU A 124 -0.40 -11.19 13.07
CA LEU A 124 0.86 -11.93 13.00
C LEU A 124 1.84 -11.55 14.12
N TYR A 125 1.57 -10.48 14.85
CA TYR A 125 2.47 -9.90 15.84
C TYR A 125 1.95 -10.10 17.26
N ASP A 126 2.88 -10.21 18.21
CA ASP A 126 2.56 -10.18 19.63
C ASP A 126 2.26 -8.75 20.11
N ASN A 127 1.87 -8.61 21.38
CA ASN A 127 1.59 -7.30 21.99
C ASN A 127 2.82 -6.39 22.14
N LYS A 128 4.03 -6.91 21.89
CA LYS A 128 5.29 -6.16 21.88
C LYS A 128 5.72 -5.78 20.46
N GLY A 129 4.94 -6.13 19.44
CA GLY A 129 5.24 -5.83 18.04
C GLY A 129 6.22 -6.81 17.39
N HIS A 130 6.53 -7.95 18.02
CA HIS A 130 7.37 -8.98 17.41
C HIS A 130 6.51 -9.99 16.64
N LEU A 131 7.02 -10.50 15.52
CA LEU A 131 6.36 -11.59 14.80
C LEU A 131 6.22 -12.81 15.73
N LYS A 132 5.01 -13.37 15.82
CA LYS A 132 4.77 -14.54 16.67
C LYS A 132 5.58 -15.74 16.17
N LYS A 133 6.05 -16.57 17.10
CA LYS A 133 7.04 -17.63 16.84
C LYS A 133 6.49 -18.88 16.15
N GLN A 134 5.17 -19.01 15.97
CA GLN A 134 4.61 -20.22 15.36
C GLN A 134 5.04 -20.34 13.90
N ARG A 135 5.43 -21.53 13.47
CA ARG A 135 5.90 -21.79 12.09
C ARG A 135 4.92 -21.29 11.04
N TYR A 136 3.62 -21.59 11.20
CA TYR A 136 2.61 -21.15 10.24
C TYR A 136 2.51 -19.62 10.16
N ILE A 137 2.76 -18.88 11.24
CA ILE A 137 2.80 -17.41 11.22
C ILE A 137 3.97 -16.91 10.37
N LYS A 138 5.13 -17.56 10.47
CA LYS A 138 6.28 -17.25 9.63
C LYS A 138 5.98 -17.51 8.14
N ASP A 139 5.39 -18.66 7.82
CA ASP A 139 5.00 -18.99 6.45
C ASP A 139 4.00 -17.97 5.88
N MET A 140 2.97 -17.61 6.67
CA MET A 140 2.00 -16.56 6.30
C MET A 140 2.71 -15.24 6.00
N TYR A 141 3.58 -14.82 6.92
CA TYR A 141 4.29 -13.56 6.83
C TYR A 141 5.18 -13.48 5.59
N GLU A 142 5.97 -14.51 5.31
CA GLU A 142 6.83 -14.58 4.13
C GLU A 142 6.01 -14.56 2.83
N SER A 143 4.91 -15.33 2.78
CA SER A 143 4.02 -15.33 1.62
C SER A 143 3.34 -13.97 1.39
N ILE A 144 2.92 -13.30 2.46
CA ILE A 144 2.35 -11.95 2.40
C ILE A 144 3.40 -10.98 1.87
N LEU A 145 4.60 -10.95 2.44
CA LEU A 145 5.68 -10.06 1.99
C LEU A 145 6.02 -10.29 0.51
N ASN A 146 6.07 -11.54 0.06
CA ASN A 146 6.32 -11.85 -1.34
C ASN A 146 5.23 -11.26 -2.25
N ASN A 147 3.96 -11.47 -1.92
CA ASN A 147 2.84 -10.88 -2.68
C ASN A 147 2.92 -9.35 -2.74
N LEU A 148 3.19 -8.71 -1.60
CA LEU A 148 3.30 -7.25 -1.52
C LEU A 148 4.50 -6.72 -2.32
N ASN A 149 5.61 -7.45 -2.33
CA ASN A 149 6.78 -7.12 -3.14
C ASN A 149 6.52 -7.31 -4.63
N GLU A 150 5.82 -8.38 -5.04
CA GLU A 150 5.45 -8.61 -6.44
C GLU A 150 4.62 -7.47 -7.02
N LEU A 151 3.68 -6.90 -6.25
CA LEU A 151 2.91 -5.71 -6.67
C LEU A 151 3.84 -4.52 -6.91
N HIS A 152 4.76 -4.26 -5.97
CA HIS A 152 5.72 -3.16 -6.10
C HIS A 152 6.64 -3.36 -7.32
N PHE A 153 7.19 -4.56 -7.50
CA PHE A 153 8.05 -4.89 -8.64
C PHE A 153 7.28 -4.83 -9.97
N GLY A 154 6.02 -5.26 -9.98
CA GLY A 154 5.15 -5.20 -11.15
C GLY A 154 4.94 -3.77 -11.64
N ILE A 155 4.58 -2.86 -10.73
CA ILE A 155 4.45 -1.42 -11.04
C ILE A 155 5.78 -0.85 -11.51
N TYR A 156 6.86 -1.08 -10.75
CA TYR A 156 8.18 -0.57 -11.08
C TYR A 156 8.62 -0.99 -12.50
N LYS A 157 8.50 -2.29 -12.81
CA LYS A 157 8.83 -2.84 -14.13
C LYS A 157 7.96 -2.22 -15.21
N TYR A 158 6.66 -2.06 -14.97
CA TYR A 158 5.77 -1.47 -15.97
C TYR A 158 6.10 0.00 -16.25
N ILE A 159 6.45 0.77 -15.21
CA ILE A 159 6.86 2.18 -15.35
C ILE A 159 8.17 2.28 -16.13
N THR A 160 9.17 1.50 -15.75
CA THR A 160 10.54 1.59 -16.30
C THR A 160 10.72 0.89 -17.63
N ASN A 161 9.87 -0.06 -18.00
CA ASN A 161 9.96 -0.70 -19.30
C ASN A 161 9.51 0.29 -20.39
N ASN A 162 10.44 0.67 -21.26
CA ASN A 162 10.12 1.41 -22.48
C ASN A 162 9.47 0.40 -23.43
N ASN A 163 8.18 0.59 -23.72
CA ASN A 163 7.45 -0.29 -24.63
C ASN A 163 8.14 -0.31 -26.00
N LYS A 164 9.01 -1.30 -26.24
CA LYS A 164 9.07 -1.91 -27.56
C LYS A 164 7.72 -2.60 -27.74
N ASN A 165 6.89 -1.98 -28.56
CA ASN A 165 5.72 -2.61 -29.12
C ASN A 165 6.20 -3.81 -29.95
N ASP A 166 6.36 -4.96 -29.30
CA ASP A 166 6.49 -6.25 -29.97
C ASP A 166 5.06 -6.76 -30.22
N TRP A 167 4.42 -6.20 -31.25
CA TRP A 167 3.30 -6.82 -31.95
C TRP A 167 3.71 -7.02 -33.41
#